data_AF-A0A5K1GUA2-F1
#
_entry.id   AF-A0A5K1GUA2-F1
#
_cell.length_a   1.000
_cell.length_b   1.000
_cell.length_c   1.000
_cell.angle_alpha   90.00
_cell.angle_beta   90.00
_cell.angle_gamma   90.00
#
_symmetry.space_group_name_H-M   'P 1'
#
loop_
_entity.id
_entity.type
_entity.pdbx_description
1 polymer ?
#
loop_
_entity_poly.entity_id
_entity_poly.type
_entity_poly.pdbx_seq_one_letter_code
_entity_poly.pdbx_strand_id
1 'polypeptide(L)' 'DEGRLREALQFANTCEALTVTERGAIPAMPTRDAVLQ' A
#
# COMPACT_ATOMS: atom_id res chain seq x y z
N ASP A 1 -0.44 4.55 -20.76
CA ASP A 1 0.06 4.91 -19.42
C ASP A 1 -0.96 4.88 -18.29
N GLU A 2 -2.25 5.16 -18.54
CA GLU A 2 -3.30 5.21 -17.49
C GLU A 2 -3.38 3.94 -16.62
N GLY A 3 -3.30 2.75 -17.21
CA GLY A 3 -3.39 1.49 -16.47
C GLY A 3 -2.33 1.35 -15.37
N ARG A 4 -1.08 1.67 -15.70
CA ARG A 4 0.04 1.65 -14.73
C ARG A 4 -0.13 2.71 -13.64
N LEU A 5 -0.70 3.86 -13.98
CA LEU A 5 -1.01 4.91 -13.01
C LEU A 5 -2.09 4.44 -12.03
N ARG A 6 -3.13 3.77 -12.54
CA ARG A 6 -4.21 3.22 -11.73
C ARG A 6 -3.73 2.14 -10.76
N GLU A 7 -2.85 1.24 -11.22
CA GLU A 7 -2.21 0.24 -10.36
C GLU A 7 -1.36 0.89 -9.26
N ALA A 8 -0.58 1.93 -9.59
CA ALA A 8 0.22 2.66 -8.61
C ALA A 8 -0.65 3.36 -7.56
N LEU A 9 -1.76 3.97 -7.98
CA LEU A 9 -2.72 4.61 -7.08
C LEU A 9 -3.41 3.59 -6.16
N GLN A 10 -3.81 2.44 -6.69
CA GLN A 10 -4.39 1.36 -5.88
C GLN A 10 -3.40 0.83 -4.85
N PHE A 11 -2.16 0.59 -5.26
CA PHE A 11 -1.09 0.18 -4.36
C PHE A 11 -0.88 1.21 -3.23
N ALA A 12 -0.78 2.50 -3.57
CA ALA A 12 -0.59 3.57 -2.59
C ALA A 12 -1.74 3.64 -1.58
N ASN A 13 -2.99 3.60 -2.04
CA ASN A 13 -4.16 3.66 -1.17
C ASN A 13 -4.22 2.46 -0.20
N THR A 14 -3.92 1.25 -0.69
CA THR A 14 -3.90 0.05 0.15
C THR A 14 -2.73 0.10 1.15
N CYS A 15 -1.55 0.58 0.73
CA CYS A 15 -0.41 0.76 1.64
C CYS A 15 -0.72 1.70 2.81
N GLU A 16 -1.34 2.84 2.55
CA GLU A 16 -1.72 3.80 3.58
C GLU A 16 -2.76 3.19 4.54
N ALA A 17 -3.75 2.48 4.02
CA ALA A 17 -4.76 1.80 4.83
C ALA A 17 -4.18 0.72 5.76
N LEU A 18 -3.16 -0.01 5.30
CA LEU A 18 -2.48 -1.01 6.12
C LEU A 18 -1.54 -0.36 7.15
N THR A 19 -0.88 0.73 6.78
CA THR A 19 0.09 1.43 7.65
C THR A 19 -0.57 2.02 8.91
N VAL A 20 -1.87 2.32 8.87
CA VAL A 20 -2.60 2.82 10.06
C VAL A 20 -3.04 1.72 11.04
N THR A 21 -2.82 0.45 10.71
CA THR A 21 -3.25 -0.67 11.56
C THR A 21 -2.26 -1.00 12.68
N GLU A 22 -1.01 -0.53 12.59
CA GLU A 22 0.04 -0.81 13.58
C GLU A 22 0.68 0.49 14.13
N ARG A 23 1.41 0.37 15.25
CA ARG A 23 2.08 1.51 15.87
C ARG A 23 3.42 1.79 15.20
N GLY A 24 3.46 2.89 14.43
CA GLY A 24 4.67 3.47 13.87
C GLY A 24 4.80 3.23 12.36
N ALA A 25 5.33 4.22 11.64
CA ALA A 25 5.29 4.25 10.18
C ALA A 25 6.15 3.16 9.50
N ILE A 26 7.35 2.90 10.02
CA ILE A 26 8.26 1.90 9.44
C ILE A 26 7.82 0.46 9.76
N PRO A 27 7.43 0.12 11.01
CA PRO A 27 6.90 -1.21 11.30
C PRO A 27 5.63 -1.54 10.51
N ALA A 28 4.75 -0.55 10.35
CA ALA A 28 3.47 -0.73 9.68
C ALA A 28 3.56 -0.69 8.14
N MET A 29 4.74 -0.43 7.56
CA MET A 29 4.91 -0.45 6.11
C MET A 29 4.67 -1.88 5.58
N PRO A 30 3.65 -2.08 4.73
CA PRO A 30 3.33 -3.41 4.23
C PRO A 30 4.30 -3.87 3.15
N THR A 31 4.43 -5.19 2.99
CA THR A 31 5.17 -5.77 1.87
C THR A 31 4.35 -5.71 0.60
N ARG A 32 5.01 -5.84 -0.56
CA ARG A 32 4.34 -5.82 -1.86
C ARG A 32 3.27 -6.91 -2.00
N ASP A 33 3.54 -8.08 -1.42
CA ASP A 33 2.60 -9.20 -1.40
C ASP A 33 1.37 -8.88 -0.56
N ALA A 34 1.53 -8.27 0.63
CA ALA A 34 0.41 -7.89 1.49
C ALA A 34 -0.54 -6.86 0.86
N VAL A 35 -0.05 -6.10 -0.13
CA VAL A 35 -0.82 -5.08 -0.85
C VAL A 35 -1.47 -5.64 -2.13
N LEU A 36 -0.94 -6.72 -2.70
CA LEU A 36 -1.39 -7.32 -3.96
C LEU A 36 -2.19 -8.63 -3.79
N GLN A 37 -2.55 -8.99 -2.56
CA GLN A 37 -3.49 -10.08 -2.26
C GLN A 37 -4.90 -9.78 -2.79
#